data_AF-A0A170TTY3-F1
#
_entry.id   AF-A0A170TTY3-F1
#
_cell.length_a   1.000
_cell.length_b   1.000
_cell.length_c   1.000
_cell.angle_alpha   90.00
_cell.angle_beta   90.00
_cell.angle_gamma   90.00
#
_symmetry.space_group_name_H-M   'P 1'
#
loop_
_entity.id
_entity.type
_entity.pdbx_description
1 polymer ?
#
loop_
_entity_poly.entity_id
_entity_poly.type
_entity_poly.pdbx_seq_one_letter_code
_entity_poly.pdbx_strand_id
1 'polypeptide(L)' 'MKKCIICLEEKEATSFGEEHVIPETIGGNYIINNVCNSCNSNLG' A
#
# COMPACT_ATOMS: atom_id res chain seq x y z
N MET A 1 6.31 11.10 9.14
CA MET A 1 6.96 9.92 8.54
C MET A 1 6.13 8.66 8.83
N LYS A 2 6.09 7.71 7.89
CA LYS A 2 5.38 6.43 7.97
C LYS A 2 6.24 5.33 7.33
N LYS A 3 6.17 4.11 7.84
CA LYS A 3 6.93 2.96 7.33
C LYS A 3 6.14 2.16 6.31
N CYS A 4 6.75 1.87 5.17
CA CYS A 4 6.19 0.99 4.15
C CYS A 4 6.28 -0.48 4.59
N ILE A 5 5.21 -1.26 4.46
CA ILE A 5 5.22 -2.69 4.80
C ILE A 5 5.94 -3.58 3.78
N ILE A 6 6.18 -3.06 2.56
CA ILE A 6 6.84 -3.80 1.47
C ILE A 6 8.35 -3.55 1.49
N CYS A 7 8.79 -2.30 1.32
CA CYS A 7 10.22 -1.98 1.30
C CYS A 7 10.83 -1.71 2.68
N LEU A 8 10.01 -1.65 3.75
CA LEU A 8 10.44 -1.38 5.13
C LEU A 8 11.14 -0.03 5.34
N GLU A 9 11.09 0.88 4.37
CA GLU A 9 11.64 2.23 4.49
C GLU A 9 10.66 3.20 5.15
N GLU A 10 11.20 4.16 5.90
CA GLU A 10 10.46 5.33 6.37
C GLU A 10 10.37 6.38 5.26
N LYS A 11 9.16 6.84 4.96
CA LYS A 11 8.89 7.86 3.96
C LYS A 11 7.93 8.90 4.50
N GLU A 12 7.86 10.04 3.82
CA GLU A 12 6.87 11.06 4.14
C GLU A 12 5.46 10.52 3.96
N ALA A 13 4.52 10.97 4.79
CA ALA A 13 3.13 10.49 4.74
C ALA A 13 2.48 10.77 3.36
N THR A 14 2.92 11.82 2.68
CA THR A 14 2.52 12.18 1.30
C THR A 14 2.98 11.17 0.25
N SER A 15 3.91 10.27 0.57
CA SER A 15 4.38 9.19 -0.31
C SER A 15 3.52 7.93 -0.26
N PHE A 16 2.43 7.95 0.51
CA PHE A 16 1.47 6.85 0.65
C PHE A 16 0.12 7.29 0.08
N GLY A 17 -0.46 6.46 -0.79
CA GLY A 17 -1.81 6.61 -1.32
C GLY A 17 -2.80 5.68 -0.63
N GLU A 18 -4.08 5.87 -0.90
CA GLU A 18 -5.12 4.89 -0.56
C GLU A 18 -5.07 3.76 -1.59
N GLU A 19 -4.66 2.57 -1.17
CA GLU A 19 -4.62 1.39 -2.04
C GLU A 19 -5.78 0.45 -1.66
N HIS A 20 -6.61 0.15 -2.65
CA HIS A 20 -7.72 -0.79 -2.53
C HIS A 20 -7.25 -2.13 -3.08
N VAL A 21 -7.04 -3.10 -2.19
CA VAL A 21 -6.76 -4.47 -2.59
C VAL A 21 -8.07 -5.26 -2.59
N ILE A 22 -8.40 -5.88 -3.71
CA ILE A 22 -9.51 -6.83 -3.82
C ILE A 22 -8.89 -8.23 -3.93
N PRO A 23 -8.79 -9.00 -2.83
CA PRO A 23 -8.39 -10.39 -2.96
C PRO A 23 -9.51 -11.15 -3.69
N GLU A 24 -9.24 -11.56 -4.93
CA GLU A 24 -10.18 -12.33 -5.77
C GLU A 24 -10.71 -13.60 -5.07
N THR A 25 -9.95 -14.12 -4.10
CA THR A 25 -10.27 -15.33 -3.34
C THR A 25 -11.25 -15.14 -2.19
N ILE A 26 -11.49 -13.90 -1.74
CA ILE A 26 -12.29 -13.61 -0.53
C ILE A 26 -13.51 -12.73 -0.84
N GLY A 27 -13.62 -12.17 -2.06
CA GLY A 27 -14.77 -11.35 -2.44
C GLY A 27 -14.94 -10.08 -1.59
N GLY A 28 -13.89 -9.68 -0.87
CA GLY A 28 -13.86 -8.51 0.00
C GLY A 28 -13.05 -7.37 -0.60
N ASN A 29 -13.33 -6.13 -0.16
CA ASN A 29 -12.49 -4.97 -0.42
C ASN A 29 -11.66 -4.69 0.83
N TYR A 30 -10.34 -4.81 0.75
CA TYR A 30 -9.44 -4.50 1.86
C TYR A 30 -8.64 -3.23 1.53
N ILE A 31 -8.76 -2.22 2.39
CA ILE A 31 -8.06 -0.94 2.22
C ILE A 31 -6.73 -1.03 2.96
N ILE A 32 -5.62 -0.90 2.24
CA ILE A 32 -4.29 -0.76 2.84
C ILE A 32 -3.71 0.62 2.56
N ASN A 33 -3.29 1.30 3.62
CA ASN A 33 -2.73 2.64 3.54
C ASN A 33 -1.24 2.67 3.92
N ASN A 34 -0.63 1.50 4.11
CA ASN A 34 0.74 1.34 4.63
C ASN A 34 1.73 0.87 3.55
N VAL A 35 1.35 0.94 2.29
CA VAL A 35 2.22 0.70 1.13
C VAL A 35 2.54 2.05 0.49
N CYS A 36 3.82 2.32 0.26
CA CYS A 36 4.20 3.55 -0.44
C CYS A 36 3.88 3.47 -1.93
N ASN A 37 3.64 4.62 -2.57
CA ASN A 37 3.25 4.70 -3.99
C ASN A 37 4.20 3.93 -4.91
N SER A 38 5.51 3.98 -4.64
CA SER A 38 6.50 3.25 -5.44
C SER A 38 6.33 1.72 -5.35
N CYS A 39 6.05 1.16 -4.18
CA CYS A 39 5.79 -0.26 -4.04
C CYS A 39 4.42 -0.64 -4.62
N ASN A 40 3.40 0.19 -4.39
CA ASN A 40 2.06 0.00 -4.94
C ASN A 40 2.11 -0.10 -6.48
N SER A 41 2.84 0.81 -7.16
CA SER A 41 2.99 0.77 -8.62
C SER A 41 3.76 -0.45 -9.16
N ASN A 42 4.46 -1.21 -8.32
CA ASN A 42 5.09 -2.48 -8.73
C ASN A 42 4.17 -3.70 -8.51
N LEU A 43 3.10 -3.53 -7.73
CA LEU A 43 2.11 -4.58 -7.44
C LEU A 43 0.94 -4.58 -8.45
N GLY A 44 0.79 -3.50 -9.22
CA GLY A 44 -0.18 -3.36 -10.30
C GLY A 44 0.27 -3.94 -11.62
#